data_AF-A0A3M1CS31-F1
#
_entry.id   AF-A0A3M1CS31-F1
#
_cell.length_a   1.000
_cell.length_b   1.000
_cell.length_c   1.000
_cell.angle_alpha   90.00
_cell.angle_beta   90.00
_cell.angle_gamma   90.00
#
_symmetry.space_group_name_H-M   'P 1'
#
loop_
_entity.id
_entity.type
_entity.pdbx_description
1 polymer ?
#
loop_
_entity_poly.entity_id
_entity_poly.type
_entity_poly.pdbx_seq_one_letter_code
_entity_poly.pdbx_strand_id
1 'polypeptide(L)'
;MLDPDAILDQHLPTLPRDRLSPALLRLARRVPRAVDLLAPRLDEPLDRALLGVGDPPVEDALPRAVLSAVAAVDGGNRLSPADAAALEARARAAGDACPPTTRVLAAQVHAACSEARVREARRRLGVQDLPYVFPGDLHPVVVDILACGDRVMPALHVDWARKLTVLAADALVQDCRALGLWFWPVLRALATDRLVKPIARLRRARRLPPGGLGLAAAYAFRVGGDWQELVAAGGPADAVIAALAVVGDRPG
;
A
#
# COMPACT_ATOMS: atom_id res chain seq x y z
N MET A 1 -11.12 5.53 24.03
CA MET A 1 -9.97 5.65 23.11
C MET A 1 -9.39 4.25 22.94
N LEU A 2 -9.23 3.77 21.71
CA LEU A 2 -8.59 2.47 21.46
C LEU A 2 -7.09 2.58 21.81
N ASP A 3 -6.56 1.60 22.53
CA ASP A 3 -5.12 1.48 22.80
C ASP A 3 -4.48 0.58 21.73
N PRO A 4 -3.70 1.15 20.78
CA PRO A 4 -3.05 0.36 19.73
C PRO A 4 -2.08 -0.69 20.27
N ASP A 5 -1.42 -0.42 21.39
CA ASP A 5 -0.45 -1.35 21.98
C ASP A 5 -1.16 -2.59 22.51
N ALA A 6 -2.22 -2.40 23.31
CA ALA A 6 -3.05 -3.49 23.83
C ALA A 6 -3.69 -4.33 22.70
N ILE A 7 -4.12 -3.69 21.61
CA ILE A 7 -4.66 -4.40 20.43
C ILE A 7 -3.63 -5.37 19.85
N LEU A 8 -2.38 -4.94 19.69
CA LEU A 8 -1.33 -5.80 19.15
C LEU A 8 -1.04 -6.98 20.09
N ASP A 9 -0.93 -6.74 21.39
CA ASP A 9 -0.63 -7.79 22.36
C ASP A 9 -1.75 -8.84 22.44
N GLN A 10 -3.01 -8.40 22.36
CA GLN A 10 -4.16 -9.29 22.45
C GLN A 10 -4.41 -10.09 21.16
N HIS A 11 -4.31 -9.44 20.00
CA HIS A 11 -4.81 -10.00 18.75
C HIS A 11 -3.72 -10.49 17.81
N LEU A 12 -2.52 -9.89 17.80
CA LEU A 12 -1.47 -10.28 16.86
C LEU A 12 -1.00 -11.73 17.06
N PRO A 13 -0.74 -12.22 18.28
CA PRO A 13 -0.28 -13.60 18.51
C PRO A 13 -1.32 -14.66 18.13
N THR A 14 -2.61 -14.31 18.23
CA THR A 14 -3.73 -15.22 18.00
C THR A 14 -4.32 -15.13 16.60
N LEU A 15 -3.91 -14.15 15.80
CA LEU A 15 -4.42 -13.93 14.46
C LEU A 15 -4.10 -15.14 13.54
N PRO A 16 -5.07 -15.78 12.89
CA PRO A 16 -4.82 -16.95 12.02
C PRO A 16 -3.84 -16.66 10.87
N ARG A 17 -3.06 -17.66 10.45
CA ARG A 17 -2.04 -17.51 9.39
C ARG A 17 -2.62 -17.03 8.06
N ASP A 18 -3.82 -17.48 7.69
CA ASP A 18 -4.54 -17.06 6.47
C ASP A 18 -5.00 -15.59 6.51
N ARG A 19 -4.84 -14.91 7.66
CA ARG A 19 -5.12 -13.47 7.83
C ARG A 19 -3.85 -12.60 7.81
N LEU A 20 -2.67 -13.20 7.70
CA LEU A 20 -1.40 -12.49 7.60
C LEU A 20 -1.16 -12.03 6.15
N SER A 21 -1.90 -11.01 5.73
CA SER A 21 -1.74 -10.45 4.38
C SER A 21 -0.36 -9.79 4.17
N PRO A 22 0.12 -9.66 2.91
CA PRO A 22 1.35 -8.93 2.61
C PRO A 22 1.37 -7.50 3.16
N ALA A 23 0.24 -6.77 3.11
CA ALA A 23 0.15 -5.43 3.72
C ALA A 23 0.35 -5.45 5.23
N LEU A 24 -0.21 -6.44 5.93
CA LEU A 24 -0.02 -6.61 7.37
C LEU A 24 1.45 -6.85 7.70
N LEU A 25 2.11 -7.78 7.00
CA LEU A 25 3.52 -8.10 7.22
C LEU A 25 4.43 -6.88 6.97
N ARG A 26 4.18 -6.13 5.89
CA ARG A 26 4.90 -4.89 5.57
C ARG A 26 4.69 -3.77 6.59
N LEU A 27 3.50 -3.68 7.20
CA LEU A 27 3.26 -2.76 8.31
C LEU A 27 3.94 -3.26 9.60
N ALA A 28 3.87 -4.55 9.88
CA ALA A 28 4.50 -5.18 11.05
C ALA A 28 6.02 -5.02 11.06
N ARG A 29 6.66 -5.06 9.89
CA ARG A 29 8.08 -4.75 9.71
C ARG A 29 8.53 -3.44 10.39
N ARG A 30 7.63 -2.45 10.47
CA ARG A 30 7.92 -1.11 11.05
C ARG A 30 7.82 -1.09 12.58
N VAL A 31 7.40 -2.19 13.20
CA VAL A 31 7.12 -2.29 14.63
C VAL A 31 7.94 -3.46 15.19
N PRO A 32 9.10 -3.21 15.84
CA PRO A 32 10.02 -4.27 16.27
C PRO A 32 9.34 -5.41 17.06
N ARG A 33 8.49 -5.07 18.04
CA ARG A 33 7.74 -6.08 18.80
C ARG A 33 6.83 -6.96 17.93
N ALA A 34 6.28 -6.42 16.84
CA ALA A 34 5.40 -7.19 15.95
C ALA A 34 6.21 -8.18 15.12
N VAL A 35 7.44 -7.80 14.75
CA VAL A 35 8.41 -8.71 14.12
C VAL A 35 8.72 -9.87 15.07
N ASP A 36 9.04 -9.59 16.33
CA ASP A 36 9.35 -10.64 17.33
C ASP A 36 8.19 -11.61 17.55
N LEU A 37 6.95 -11.11 17.56
CA LEU A 37 5.74 -11.93 17.73
C LEU A 37 5.38 -12.77 16.50
N LEU A 38 5.66 -12.28 15.30
CA LEU A 38 5.28 -12.94 14.05
C LEU A 38 6.38 -13.86 13.50
N ALA A 39 7.66 -13.51 13.64
CA ALA A 39 8.76 -14.23 13.01
C ALA A 39 8.83 -15.73 13.37
N PRO A 40 8.55 -16.17 14.61
CA PRO A 40 8.52 -17.60 14.96
C PRO A 40 7.37 -18.37 14.31
N ARG A 41 6.36 -17.66 13.80
CA ARG A 41 5.13 -18.23 13.24
C ARG A 41 5.16 -18.32 11.71
N LEU A 42 6.18 -17.78 11.06
CA LEU A 42 6.30 -17.73 9.61
C LEU A 42 7.37 -18.73 9.13
N ASP A 43 6.92 -19.74 8.40
CA ASP A 43 7.81 -20.75 7.80
C ASP A 43 8.17 -20.39 6.35
N GLU A 44 7.30 -19.63 5.68
CA GLU A 44 7.43 -19.33 4.26
C GLU A 44 8.45 -18.19 3.99
N PRO A 45 9.48 -18.38 3.14
CA PRO A 45 10.54 -17.40 2.95
C PRO A 45 10.05 -16.02 2.50
N LEU A 46 9.06 -15.96 1.60
CA LEU A 46 8.53 -14.68 1.12
C LEU A 46 7.82 -13.90 2.23
N ASP A 47 7.02 -14.57 3.07
CA ASP A 47 6.32 -13.93 4.18
C ASP A 47 7.31 -13.42 5.23
N ARG A 48 8.35 -14.21 5.52
CA ARG A 48 9.44 -13.78 6.41
C ARG A 48 10.14 -12.54 5.85
N ALA A 49 10.49 -12.53 4.56
CA ALA A 49 11.11 -11.38 3.91
C ALA A 49 10.22 -10.12 3.93
N LEU A 50 8.90 -10.27 3.73
CA LEU A 50 7.93 -9.17 3.84
C LEU A 50 7.86 -8.58 5.25
N LEU A 51 8.01 -9.42 6.29
CA LEU A 51 8.15 -9.00 7.69
C LEU A 51 9.51 -8.33 7.97
N GLY A 52 10.47 -8.44 7.05
CA GLY A 52 11.83 -7.93 7.21
C GLY A 52 12.78 -8.92 7.89
N VAL A 53 12.45 -10.21 7.90
CA VAL A 53 13.27 -11.28 8.47
C VAL A 53 13.77 -12.20 7.37
N GLY A 54 15.10 -12.23 7.17
CA GLY A 54 15.72 -13.02 6.12
C GLY A 54 15.68 -12.34 4.75
N ASP A 55 16.31 -13.00 3.77
CA ASP A 55 16.48 -12.46 2.43
C ASP A 55 15.25 -12.73 1.53
N PRO A 56 14.88 -11.78 0.64
CA PRO A 56 13.84 -11.99 -0.35
C PRO A 56 14.17 -13.17 -1.29
N PRO A 57 13.26 -14.14 -1.47
CA PRO A 57 13.50 -15.29 -2.34
C PRO A 57 13.41 -14.91 -3.83
N VAL A 58 14.09 -15.67 -4.70
CA VAL A 58 13.89 -15.55 -6.16
C VAL A 58 12.60 -16.29 -6.53
N GLU A 59 11.74 -15.63 -7.30
CA GLU A 59 10.38 -16.10 -7.60
C GLU A 59 10.09 -15.98 -9.10
N ASP A 60 9.55 -17.03 -9.71
CA ASP A 60 9.22 -17.04 -11.15
C ASP A 60 7.82 -16.45 -11.43
N ALA A 61 6.86 -16.80 -10.57
CA ALA A 61 5.47 -16.39 -10.69
C ALA A 61 5.34 -14.89 -10.45
N LEU A 62 4.84 -14.15 -11.45
CA LEU A 62 4.88 -12.69 -11.46
C LEU A 62 4.34 -12.01 -10.18
N PRO A 63 3.17 -12.40 -9.61
CA PRO A 63 2.71 -11.79 -8.36
C PRO A 63 3.69 -11.99 -7.19
N ARG A 64 4.29 -13.17 -7.07
CA ARG A 64 5.27 -13.49 -6.02
C ARG A 64 6.61 -12.80 -6.28
N ALA A 65 7.06 -12.73 -7.53
CA ALA A 65 8.23 -11.98 -7.96
C ALA A 65 8.14 -10.50 -7.60
N VAL A 66 6.97 -9.88 -7.84
CA VAL A 66 6.71 -8.49 -7.45
C VAL A 66 6.72 -8.32 -5.93
N LEU A 67 6.12 -9.23 -5.17
CA LEU A 67 6.15 -9.17 -3.70
C LEU A 67 7.56 -9.37 -3.13
N SER A 68 8.37 -10.26 -3.70
CA SER A 68 9.77 -10.41 -3.31
C SER A 68 10.57 -9.13 -3.58
N ALA A 69 10.35 -8.52 -4.75
CA ALA A 69 10.96 -7.24 -5.09
C ALA A 69 10.52 -6.10 -4.15
N VAL A 70 9.25 -6.09 -3.73
CA VAL A 70 8.76 -5.18 -2.68
C VAL A 70 9.48 -5.42 -1.35
N ALA A 71 9.62 -6.68 -0.91
CA ALA A 71 10.33 -7.02 0.32
C ALA A 71 11.80 -6.56 0.31
N ALA A 72 12.47 -6.68 -0.85
CA ALA A 72 13.82 -6.16 -1.07
C ALA A 72 13.87 -4.64 -0.91
N VAL A 73 13.02 -3.90 -1.64
CA VAL A 73 12.99 -2.44 -1.61
C VAL A 73 12.62 -1.90 -0.22
N ASP A 74 11.60 -2.47 0.43
CA ASP A 74 11.19 -2.10 1.79
C ASP A 74 12.31 -2.39 2.81
N GLY A 75 13.26 -3.26 2.48
CA GLY A 75 14.44 -3.57 3.30
C GLY A 75 15.68 -2.78 3.02
N GLY A 76 15.60 -1.79 2.12
CA GLY A 76 16.74 -0.98 1.72
C GLY A 76 17.66 -1.65 0.70
N ASN A 77 17.33 -2.86 0.23
CA ASN A 77 18.05 -3.48 -0.88
C ASN A 77 17.66 -2.78 -2.18
N ARG A 78 18.65 -2.49 -3.03
CA ARG A 78 18.41 -1.89 -4.34
C ARG A 78 18.48 -2.96 -5.42
N LEU A 79 17.33 -3.25 -6.02
CA LEU A 79 17.27 -3.94 -7.30
C LEU A 79 17.92 -3.08 -8.38
N SER A 80 18.45 -3.71 -9.43
CA SER A 80 18.89 -2.95 -10.58
C SER A 80 17.68 -2.25 -11.23
N PRO A 81 17.84 -1.01 -11.76
CA PRO A 81 16.75 -0.34 -12.46
C PRO A 81 16.18 -1.17 -13.63
N ALA A 82 17.02 -2.00 -14.27
CA ALA A 82 16.63 -2.86 -15.38
C ALA A 82 15.71 -4.00 -14.92
N ASP A 83 16.02 -4.67 -13.82
CA ASP A 83 15.19 -5.75 -13.28
C ASP A 83 13.82 -5.23 -12.82
N ALA A 84 13.83 -4.08 -12.15
CA ALA A 84 12.61 -3.42 -11.72
C ALA A 84 11.73 -2.98 -12.91
N ALA A 85 12.35 -2.45 -13.97
CA ALA A 85 11.66 -2.10 -15.21
C ALA A 85 11.07 -3.35 -15.90
N ALA A 86 11.81 -4.46 -15.91
CA ALA A 86 11.34 -5.72 -16.48
C ALA A 86 10.10 -6.27 -15.74
N LEU A 87 10.06 -6.17 -14.40
CA LEU A 87 8.90 -6.53 -13.61
C LEU A 87 7.67 -5.67 -13.92
N GLU A 88 7.83 -4.33 -14.00
CA GLU A 88 6.73 -3.43 -14.38
C GLU A 88 6.25 -3.73 -15.81
N ALA A 89 7.16 -3.98 -16.75
CA ALA A 89 6.82 -4.32 -18.13
C ALA A 89 6.04 -5.64 -18.23
N ARG A 90 6.46 -6.69 -17.51
CA ARG A 90 5.72 -7.96 -17.42
C ARG A 90 4.32 -7.76 -16.83
N ALA A 91 4.20 -6.98 -15.76
CA ALA A 91 2.91 -6.69 -15.14
C ALA A 91 1.97 -5.89 -16.06
N ARG A 92 2.52 -4.99 -16.87
CA ARG A 92 1.76 -4.25 -17.89
C ARG A 92 1.33 -5.15 -19.05
N ALA A 93 2.22 -5.98 -19.56
CA ALA A 93 1.95 -6.87 -20.69
C ALA A 93 0.90 -7.94 -20.38
N ALA A 94 0.82 -8.40 -19.12
CA ALA A 94 -0.19 -9.34 -18.68
C ALA A 94 -1.63 -8.78 -18.65
N GLY A 95 -1.81 -7.45 -18.77
CA GLY A 95 -3.12 -6.81 -18.90
C GLY A 95 -4.10 -7.22 -17.79
N ASP A 96 -5.30 -7.64 -18.17
CA ASP A 96 -6.36 -8.04 -17.23
C ASP A 96 -6.11 -9.38 -16.53
N ALA A 97 -5.19 -10.21 -17.05
CA ALA A 97 -4.77 -11.43 -16.37
C ALA A 97 -3.88 -11.14 -15.14
N CYS A 98 -3.39 -9.90 -15.01
CA CYS A 98 -2.56 -9.46 -13.89
C CYS A 98 -3.43 -8.78 -12.81
N PRO A 99 -3.40 -9.26 -11.57
CA PRO A 99 -4.07 -8.59 -10.47
C PRO A 99 -3.66 -7.11 -10.39
N PRO A 100 -4.60 -6.17 -10.15
CA PRO A 100 -4.29 -4.75 -10.01
C PRO A 100 -3.15 -4.47 -9.02
N THR A 101 -3.12 -5.23 -7.92
CA THR A 101 -2.06 -5.18 -6.90
C THR A 101 -0.67 -5.35 -7.49
N THR A 102 -0.49 -6.35 -8.36
CA THR A 102 0.79 -6.65 -8.99
C THR A 102 1.25 -5.50 -9.88
N ARG A 103 0.33 -4.86 -10.62
CA ARG A 103 0.65 -3.72 -11.48
C ARG A 103 1.11 -2.49 -10.68
N VAL A 104 0.40 -2.15 -9.61
CA VAL A 104 0.76 -1.00 -8.75
C VAL A 104 2.08 -1.25 -8.03
N LEU A 105 2.24 -2.41 -7.41
CA LEU A 105 3.45 -2.75 -6.66
C LEU A 105 4.68 -2.82 -7.57
N ALA A 106 4.56 -3.38 -8.79
CA ALA A 106 5.67 -3.39 -9.74
C ALA A 106 6.09 -1.97 -10.15
N ALA A 107 5.13 -1.08 -10.37
CA ALA A 107 5.41 0.32 -10.66
C ALA A 107 6.07 1.05 -9.47
N GLN A 108 5.64 0.76 -8.23
CA GLN A 108 6.27 1.28 -7.01
C GLN A 108 7.73 0.82 -6.87
N VAL A 109 7.99 -0.47 -7.10
CA VAL A 109 9.35 -1.04 -7.10
C VAL A 109 10.22 -0.33 -8.15
N HIS A 110 9.73 -0.20 -9.39
CA HIS A 110 10.48 0.48 -10.43
C HIS A 110 10.73 1.96 -10.10
N ALA A 111 9.73 2.67 -9.60
CA ALA A 111 9.91 4.05 -9.15
C ALA A 111 10.94 4.17 -8.02
N ALA A 112 10.97 3.24 -7.07
CA ALA A 112 11.97 3.22 -5.98
C ALA A 112 13.41 3.01 -6.49
N CYS A 113 13.59 2.27 -7.58
CA CYS A 113 14.92 1.95 -8.12
C CYS A 113 15.37 2.84 -9.29
N SER A 114 14.48 3.65 -9.90
CA SER A 114 14.76 4.32 -11.17
C SER A 114 14.33 5.79 -11.20
N GLU A 115 15.31 6.70 -11.21
CA GLU A 115 15.09 8.13 -11.47
C GLU A 115 14.55 8.41 -12.88
N ALA A 116 14.83 7.52 -13.85
CA ALA A 116 14.23 7.62 -15.17
C ALA A 116 12.71 7.42 -15.11
N ARG A 117 12.24 6.45 -14.32
CA ARG A 117 10.81 6.17 -14.12
C ARG A 117 10.09 7.33 -13.41
N VAL A 118 10.74 7.95 -12.43
CA VAL A 118 10.22 9.14 -11.74
C VAL A 118 10.12 10.34 -12.70
N ARG A 119 11.14 10.57 -13.55
CA ARG A 119 11.09 11.61 -14.60
C ARG A 119 9.97 11.36 -15.60
N GLU A 120 9.75 10.11 -16.00
CA GLU A 120 8.64 9.74 -16.87
C GLU A 120 7.29 10.03 -16.22
N ALA A 121 7.10 9.65 -14.95
CA ALA A 121 5.90 9.97 -14.19
C ALA A 121 5.71 11.48 -14.07
N ARG A 122 6.76 12.26 -13.77
CA ARG A 122 6.69 13.73 -13.73
C ARG A 122 6.21 14.32 -15.05
N ARG A 123 6.70 13.83 -16.19
CA ARG A 123 6.22 14.30 -17.51
C ARG A 123 4.74 14.00 -17.70
N ARG A 124 4.30 12.77 -17.41
CA ARG A 124 2.90 12.35 -17.60
C ARG A 124 1.94 13.04 -16.64
N LEU A 125 2.27 13.03 -15.35
CA LEU A 125 1.50 13.70 -14.31
C LEU A 125 1.58 15.21 -14.43
N GLY A 126 2.51 15.78 -15.19
CA GLY A 126 2.55 17.20 -15.51
C GLY A 126 1.60 17.61 -16.65
N VAL A 127 1.12 16.65 -17.45
CA VAL A 127 0.11 16.92 -18.49
C VAL A 127 -1.20 17.22 -17.78
N GLN A 128 -1.70 18.44 -17.93
CA GLN A 128 -2.94 18.91 -17.29
C GLN A 128 -4.20 18.41 -18.01
N ASP A 129 -4.20 17.12 -18.35
CA ASP A 129 -5.32 16.44 -19.01
C ASP A 129 -5.75 15.26 -18.13
N LEU A 130 -7.01 15.28 -17.69
CA LEU A 130 -7.54 14.22 -16.83
C LEU A 130 -8.19 13.16 -17.72
N PRO A 131 -7.76 11.89 -17.63
CA PRO A 131 -8.40 10.83 -18.35
C PRO A 131 -9.81 10.60 -17.81
N TYR A 132 -10.72 10.23 -18.70
CA TYR A 132 -11.97 9.59 -18.29
C TYR A 132 -11.67 8.16 -17.83
N VAL A 133 -12.07 7.81 -16.60
CA VAL A 133 -11.84 6.49 -16.01
C VAL A 133 -13.18 5.88 -15.61
N PHE A 134 -13.46 4.66 -16.07
CA PHE A 134 -14.67 3.97 -15.63
C PHE A 134 -14.55 3.57 -14.15
N PRO A 135 -15.66 3.62 -13.39
CA PRO A 135 -15.64 3.20 -11.99
C PRO A 135 -15.13 1.77 -11.83
N GLY A 136 -14.05 1.60 -11.08
CA GLY A 136 -13.41 0.29 -10.85
C GLY A 136 -12.21 0.01 -11.75
N ASP A 137 -11.95 0.82 -12.77
CA ASP A 137 -10.75 0.70 -13.58
C ASP A 137 -9.55 1.38 -12.92
N LEU A 138 -8.38 0.78 -13.11
CA LEU A 138 -7.12 1.34 -12.65
C LEU A 138 -6.36 1.94 -13.84
N HIS A 139 -6.63 3.20 -14.13
CA HIS A 139 -6.01 3.92 -15.24
C HIS A 139 -4.49 4.09 -15.04
N PRO A 140 -3.66 4.06 -16.10
CA PRO A 140 -2.21 4.26 -15.99
C PRO A 140 -1.78 5.51 -15.21
N VAL A 141 -2.52 6.62 -15.34
CA VAL A 141 -2.29 7.85 -14.54
C VAL A 141 -2.44 7.58 -13.03
N VAL A 142 -3.42 6.78 -12.62
CA VAL A 142 -3.59 6.41 -11.20
C VAL A 142 -2.42 5.55 -10.73
N VAL A 143 -1.94 4.61 -11.56
CA VAL A 143 -0.72 3.85 -11.26
C VAL A 143 0.49 4.77 -11.09
N ASP A 144 0.65 5.77 -11.96
CA ASP A 144 1.73 6.77 -11.86
C ASP A 144 1.63 7.59 -10.57
N ILE A 145 0.41 8.00 -10.16
CA ILE A 145 0.18 8.69 -8.87
C ILE A 145 0.59 7.79 -7.71
N LEU A 146 0.11 6.54 -7.68
CA LEU A 146 0.39 5.60 -6.58
C LEU A 146 1.87 5.18 -6.52
N ALA A 147 2.56 5.17 -7.66
CA ALA A 147 3.96 4.76 -7.75
C ALA A 147 4.96 5.89 -7.45
N CYS A 148 4.70 7.10 -7.93
CA CYS A 148 5.66 8.20 -7.93
C CYS A 148 5.16 9.47 -7.23
N GLY A 149 3.93 9.48 -6.72
CA GLY A 149 3.29 10.70 -6.27
C GLY A 149 3.98 11.36 -5.06
N ASP A 150 4.64 10.58 -4.22
CA ASP A 150 5.44 11.08 -3.08
C ASP A 150 6.54 12.05 -3.53
N ARG A 151 7.16 11.78 -4.69
CA ARG A 151 8.25 12.57 -5.28
C ARG A 151 7.77 13.59 -6.32
N VAL A 152 6.65 13.33 -6.98
CA VAL A 152 6.16 14.16 -8.09
C VAL A 152 5.16 15.22 -7.64
N MET A 153 4.18 14.85 -6.80
CA MET A 153 3.05 15.72 -6.45
C MET A 153 3.47 17.04 -5.78
N PRO A 154 4.48 17.09 -4.87
CA PRO A 154 4.89 18.35 -4.24
C PRO A 154 5.43 19.41 -5.21
N ALA A 155 5.84 18.99 -6.42
CA ALA A 155 6.37 19.90 -7.44
C ALA A 155 5.28 20.37 -8.44
N LEU A 156 4.04 19.90 -8.32
CA LEU A 156 2.95 20.27 -9.21
C LEU A 156 2.18 21.48 -8.64
N HIS A 157 1.49 22.20 -9.53
CA HIS A 157 0.55 23.24 -9.11
C HIS A 157 -0.52 22.66 -8.16
N VAL A 158 -0.83 23.36 -7.08
CA VAL A 158 -1.70 22.85 -6.01
C VAL A 158 -3.07 22.39 -6.51
N ASP A 159 -3.69 23.13 -7.43
CA ASP A 159 -5.00 22.75 -7.97
C ASP A 159 -4.93 21.52 -8.87
N TRP A 160 -3.79 21.31 -9.51
CA TRP A 160 -3.56 20.12 -10.30
C TRP A 160 -3.32 18.90 -9.40
N ALA A 161 -2.50 19.05 -8.35
CA ALA A 161 -2.32 18.02 -7.32
C ALA A 161 -3.65 17.62 -6.66
N ARG A 162 -4.56 18.57 -6.42
CA ARG A 162 -5.93 18.28 -5.92
C ARG A 162 -6.74 17.45 -6.90
N LYS A 163 -6.72 17.79 -8.19
CA LYS A 163 -7.41 17.03 -9.25
C LYS A 163 -6.91 15.59 -9.36
N LEU A 164 -5.59 15.41 -9.39
CA LEU A 164 -4.97 14.08 -9.39
C LEU A 164 -5.29 13.30 -8.11
N THR A 165 -5.34 13.95 -6.95
CA THR A 165 -5.75 13.30 -5.70
C THR A 165 -7.19 12.79 -5.77
N VAL A 166 -8.12 13.58 -6.31
CA VAL A 166 -9.51 13.16 -6.51
C VAL A 166 -9.59 11.96 -7.46
N LEU A 167 -8.84 11.99 -8.56
CA LEU A 167 -8.77 10.88 -9.51
C LEU A 167 -8.24 9.60 -8.84
N ALA A 168 -7.19 9.70 -8.03
CA ALA A 168 -6.63 8.55 -7.33
C ALA A 168 -7.60 8.00 -6.28
N ALA A 169 -8.39 8.84 -5.60
CA ALA A 169 -9.28 8.43 -4.51
C ALA A 169 -10.23 7.28 -4.87
N ASP A 170 -10.61 7.13 -6.15
CA ASP A 170 -11.46 6.03 -6.61
C ASP A 170 -10.79 4.65 -6.50
N ALA A 171 -9.45 4.60 -6.46
CA ALA A 171 -8.69 3.37 -6.25
C ALA A 171 -8.64 2.92 -4.77
N LEU A 172 -9.09 3.73 -3.80
CA LEU A 172 -9.06 3.37 -2.38
C LEU A 172 -9.83 2.07 -2.08
N VAL A 173 -11.00 1.89 -2.71
CA VAL A 173 -11.80 0.67 -2.54
C VAL A 173 -11.05 -0.54 -3.09
N GLN A 174 -10.39 -0.39 -4.25
CA GLN A 174 -9.64 -1.47 -4.87
C GLN A 174 -8.44 -1.85 -4.02
N ASP A 175 -7.70 -0.87 -3.49
CA ASP A 175 -6.57 -1.11 -2.59
C ASP A 175 -7.00 -1.83 -1.30
N CYS A 176 -8.10 -1.39 -0.69
CA CYS A 176 -8.64 -2.04 0.52
C CYS A 176 -9.15 -3.46 0.25
N ARG A 177 -9.68 -3.73 -0.95
CA ARG A 177 -10.05 -5.10 -1.36
C ARG A 177 -8.84 -5.97 -1.64
N ALA A 178 -7.79 -5.38 -2.19
CA ALA A 178 -6.54 -6.05 -2.49
C ALA A 178 -5.65 -6.26 -1.26
N LEU A 179 -5.91 -5.53 -0.17
CA LEU A 179 -4.96 -5.36 0.94
C LEU A 179 -3.58 -4.97 0.39
N GLY A 180 -3.57 -3.98 -0.51
CA GLY A 180 -2.40 -3.67 -1.35
C GLY A 180 -1.38 -2.75 -0.71
N LEU A 181 -1.81 -1.94 0.27
CA LEU A 181 -0.99 -0.89 0.89
C LEU A 181 -0.49 0.15 -0.14
N TRP A 182 -1.23 0.35 -1.24
CA TRP A 182 -0.78 1.17 -2.37
C TRP A 182 -0.62 2.64 -2.02
N PHE A 183 -1.54 3.18 -1.22
CA PHE A 183 -1.56 4.59 -0.87
C PHE A 183 -0.49 4.97 0.16
N TRP A 184 -0.05 4.02 0.98
CA TRP A 184 0.86 4.26 2.11
C TRP A 184 2.08 5.15 1.78
N PRO A 185 2.87 4.91 0.72
CA PRO A 185 4.02 5.76 0.40
C PRO A 185 3.62 7.19 -0.02
N VAL A 186 2.48 7.36 -0.69
CA VAL A 186 2.09 8.61 -1.35
C VAL A 186 1.14 9.49 -0.54
N LEU A 187 0.45 8.94 0.48
CA LEU A 187 -0.64 9.64 1.21
C LEU A 187 -0.31 11.06 1.67
N ARG A 188 0.92 11.27 2.18
CA ARG A 188 1.33 12.58 2.72
C ARG A 188 1.59 13.64 1.64
N ALA A 189 1.80 13.22 0.39
CA ALA A 189 1.99 14.12 -0.75
C ALA A 189 0.69 14.44 -1.49
N LEU A 190 -0.39 13.70 -1.20
CA LEU A 190 -1.72 13.97 -1.75
C LEU A 190 -2.42 15.09 -0.97
N ALA A 191 -3.43 15.70 -1.58
CA ALA A 191 -4.30 16.67 -0.91
C ALA A 191 -5.16 15.94 0.14
N THR A 192 -4.68 15.85 1.38
CA THR A 192 -5.28 15.04 2.45
C THR A 192 -6.73 15.40 2.75
N ASP A 193 -7.08 16.69 2.64
CA ASP A 193 -8.46 17.20 2.76
C ASP A 193 -9.43 16.52 1.79
N ARG A 194 -8.93 16.11 0.62
CA ARG A 194 -9.73 15.43 -0.42
C ARG A 194 -9.89 13.94 -0.16
N LEU A 195 -9.11 13.35 0.74
CA LEU A 195 -9.12 11.92 1.03
C LEU A 195 -9.96 11.54 2.26
N VAL A 196 -10.15 12.46 3.21
CA VAL A 196 -10.92 12.18 4.45
C VAL A 196 -12.31 11.61 4.14
N LYS A 197 -13.08 12.26 3.27
CA LYS A 197 -14.44 11.82 2.92
C LYS A 197 -14.48 10.52 2.11
N PRO A 198 -13.65 10.33 1.06
CA PRO A 198 -13.51 9.05 0.38
C PRO A 198 -13.16 7.89 1.32
N ILE A 199 -12.19 8.08 2.23
CA ILE A 199 -11.78 7.04 3.18
C ILE A 199 -12.92 6.71 4.15
N ALA A 200 -13.58 7.72 4.73
CA ALA A 200 -14.72 7.49 5.63
C ALA A 200 -15.88 6.73 4.96
N ARG A 201 -16.09 6.93 3.65
CA ARG A 201 -17.10 6.19 2.87
C ARG A 201 -16.81 4.70 2.76
N LEU A 202 -15.55 4.26 2.96
CA LEU A 202 -15.19 2.83 2.94
C LEU A 202 -15.89 2.02 4.02
N ARG A 203 -16.34 2.65 5.12
CA ARG A 203 -17.22 2.01 6.12
C ARG A 203 -18.47 1.39 5.51
N ARG A 204 -18.96 1.96 4.41
CA ARG A 204 -20.16 1.50 3.69
C ARG A 204 -19.82 0.66 2.46
N ALA A 205 -18.54 0.45 2.17
CA ALA A 205 -18.12 -0.35 1.03
C ALA A 205 -18.51 -1.81 1.25
N ARG A 206 -19.23 -2.39 0.29
CA ARG A 206 -19.60 -3.80 0.34
C ARG A 206 -18.39 -4.67 -0.05
N ARG A 207 -18.28 -5.83 0.61
CA ARG A 207 -17.33 -6.91 0.29
C ARG A 207 -15.85 -6.51 0.45
N LEU A 208 -15.51 -5.83 1.54
CA LEU A 208 -14.11 -5.74 1.96
C LEU A 208 -13.71 -7.06 2.65
N PRO A 209 -12.54 -7.63 2.33
CA PRO A 209 -12.02 -8.78 3.08
C PRO A 209 -11.63 -8.35 4.50
N PRO A 210 -11.48 -9.29 5.45
CA PRO A 210 -10.90 -8.99 6.76
C PRO A 210 -9.55 -8.30 6.63
N GLY A 211 -9.37 -7.17 7.31
CA GLY A 211 -8.21 -6.28 7.17
C GLY A 211 -8.45 -5.07 6.26
N GLY A 212 -9.47 -5.10 5.39
CA GLY A 212 -9.75 -4.02 4.45
C GLY A 212 -10.23 -2.73 5.14
N LEU A 213 -11.03 -2.84 6.20
CA LEU A 213 -11.40 -1.69 7.03
C LEU A 213 -10.23 -1.22 7.90
N GLY A 214 -9.36 -2.15 8.31
CA GLY A 214 -8.11 -1.83 9.00
C GLY A 214 -7.16 -1.01 8.13
N LEU A 215 -7.05 -1.35 6.85
CA LEU A 215 -6.25 -0.58 5.90
C LEU A 215 -6.86 0.81 5.65
N ALA A 216 -8.19 0.89 5.54
CA ALA A 216 -8.89 2.18 5.49
C ALA A 216 -8.64 3.02 6.76
N ALA A 217 -8.65 2.41 7.94
CA ALA A 217 -8.37 3.06 9.22
C ALA A 217 -6.91 3.54 9.29
N ALA A 218 -5.95 2.73 8.82
CA ALA A 218 -4.55 3.13 8.70
C ALA A 218 -4.39 4.38 7.83
N TYR A 219 -5.13 4.46 6.72
CA TYR A 219 -5.14 5.64 5.84
C TYR A 219 -5.81 6.84 6.51
N ALA A 220 -6.95 6.64 7.17
CA ALA A 220 -7.66 7.68 7.91
C ALA A 220 -6.74 8.31 8.97
N PHE A 221 -6.04 7.50 9.76
CA PHE A 221 -5.09 7.96 10.75
C PHE A 221 -4.01 8.87 10.13
N ARG A 222 -3.39 8.44 9.04
CA ARG A 222 -2.28 9.16 8.40
C ARG A 222 -2.71 10.48 7.74
N VAL A 223 -3.99 10.63 7.40
CA VAL A 223 -4.55 11.89 6.87
C VAL A 223 -5.26 12.73 7.93
N GLY A 224 -5.22 12.34 9.21
CA GLY A 224 -5.86 13.06 10.32
C GLY A 224 -7.38 12.89 10.39
N GLY A 225 -7.93 11.83 9.79
CA GLY A 225 -9.35 11.46 9.89
C GLY A 225 -9.66 10.53 11.08
N ASP A 226 -10.95 10.28 11.30
CA ASP A 226 -11.42 9.36 12.34
C ASP A 226 -11.23 7.90 11.91
N TRP A 227 -10.16 7.29 12.41
CA TRP A 227 -9.84 5.89 12.16
C TRP A 227 -10.52 4.93 13.15
N GLN A 228 -10.93 5.42 14.32
CA GLN A 228 -11.51 4.57 15.37
C GLN A 228 -12.90 4.09 14.97
N GLU A 229 -13.70 4.93 14.32
CA GLU A 229 -14.99 4.52 13.75
C GLU A 229 -14.87 3.42 12.69
N LEU A 230 -13.77 3.39 11.93
CA LEU A 230 -13.53 2.35 10.92
C LEU A 230 -13.14 1.03 11.57
N VAL A 231 -12.31 1.07 12.61
CA VAL A 231 -11.93 -0.13 13.40
C VAL A 231 -13.14 -0.70 14.13
N ALA A 232 -13.98 0.13 14.73
CA ALA A 232 -15.19 -0.30 15.44
C ALA A 232 -16.20 -1.04 14.54
N ALA A 233 -16.17 -0.80 13.23
CA ALA A 233 -17.00 -1.49 12.25
C ALA A 233 -16.35 -2.77 11.68
N GLY A 234 -15.09 -3.04 12.01
CA GLY A 234 -14.30 -4.16 11.50
C GLY A 234 -14.15 -5.32 12.50
N GLY A 235 -13.27 -6.26 12.16
CA GLY A 235 -12.90 -7.40 13.01
C GLY A 235 -11.48 -7.31 13.56
N PRO A 236 -10.97 -8.40 14.18
CA PRO A 236 -9.63 -8.43 14.75
C PRO A 236 -8.50 -8.11 13.77
N ALA A 237 -8.59 -8.61 12.53
CA ALA A 237 -7.60 -8.30 11.48
C ALA A 237 -7.57 -6.80 11.15
N ASP A 238 -8.72 -6.14 11.16
CA ASP A 238 -8.83 -4.70 10.91
C ASP A 238 -8.20 -3.90 12.05
N ALA A 239 -8.49 -4.29 13.30
CA ALA A 239 -7.90 -3.67 14.49
C ALA A 239 -6.37 -3.80 14.49
N VAL A 240 -5.84 -4.99 14.16
CA VAL A 240 -4.39 -5.24 14.08
C VAL A 240 -3.73 -4.36 13.00
N ILE A 241 -4.27 -4.31 11.78
CA ILE A 241 -3.68 -3.47 10.71
C ILE A 241 -3.68 -1.99 11.11
N ALA A 242 -4.78 -1.49 11.67
CA ALA A 242 -4.86 -0.12 12.14
C ALA A 242 -3.85 0.16 13.26
N ALA A 243 -3.74 -0.74 14.23
CA ALA A 243 -2.80 -0.61 15.34
C ALA A 243 -1.33 -0.64 14.87
N LEU A 244 -0.98 -1.54 13.95
CA LEU A 244 0.35 -1.59 13.34
C LEU A 244 0.70 -0.27 12.64
N ALA A 245 -0.25 0.30 11.89
CA ALA A 245 -0.06 1.57 11.22
C ALA A 245 0.12 2.74 12.20
N VAL A 246 -0.70 2.79 13.26
CA VAL A 246 -0.62 3.85 14.29
C VAL A 246 0.70 3.77 15.05
N VAL A 247 1.07 2.58 15.53
CA VAL A 247 2.30 2.36 16.31
C VAL A 247 3.52 2.61 15.43
N GLY A 248 3.52 2.11 14.20
CA GLY A 248 4.64 2.24 13.26
C GLY A 248 4.83 3.64 12.65
N ASP A 249 3.94 4.59 12.93
CA ASP A 249 4.09 6.01 12.57
C ASP A 249 4.41 6.90 13.78
N ARG A 250 4.51 6.35 15.00
CA ARG A 250 5.01 7.10 16.16
C ARG A 250 6.49 7.44 15.97
N PRO A 251 6.95 8.64 16.35
CA PRO A 251 8.38 8.94 16.41
C PRO A 251 9.04 7.98 17.42
N GLY A 252 10.06 7.26 16.95
CA GLY A 252 10.90 6.39 17.78
C GLY A 252 12.00 7.15 18.51
#